data_AF-A0A0F0XQM3-F1
#
_entry.id   AF-A0A0F0XQM3-F1
#
_cell.length_a   1.000
_cell.length_b   1.000
_cell.length_c   1.000
_cell.angle_alpha   90.00
_cell.angle_beta   90.00
_cell.angle_gamma   90.00
#
_symmetry.space_group_name_H-M   'P 1'
#
loop_
_entity.id
_entity.type
_entity.pdbx_description
1 polymer ?
#
loop_
_entity_poly.entity_id
_entity_poly.type
_entity_poly.pdbx_seq_one_letter_code
_entity_poly.pdbx_strand_id
1 'polypeptide(L)'
;MQRNTVIKRLHCLLTTILLLVVCGFLTYQYSFNAPSHDSFVSKQKLSDSVTLYITKYDDGGATVSDVYRFYLDKDNSGNIMKALEDRSPFLEANTSNVTASAYGNTVNVKITGKVYSFTNSDLFYADGVAIMPVINLIANGIRD
;
A
#
# COMPACT_ATOMS: atom_id res chain seq x y z
N MET A 1 38.09 42.33 13.88
CA MET A 1 36.73 42.39 13.31
C MET A 1 36.43 41.33 12.22
N GLN A 2 37.34 40.41 11.85
CA GLN A 2 37.09 39.39 10.79
C GLN A 2 36.33 38.12 11.24
N ARG A 3 36.41 37.74 12.52
CA ARG A 3 35.87 36.44 13.02
C ARG A 3 34.33 36.36 12.96
N ASN A 4 33.63 37.47 13.18
CA ASN A 4 32.16 37.53 13.07
C ASN A 4 31.66 37.32 11.63
N THR A 5 32.42 37.79 10.64
CA THR A 5 32.06 37.65 9.22
C THR A 5 32.15 36.20 8.77
N VAL A 6 33.16 35.45 9.24
CA VAL A 6 33.35 34.04 8.92
C VAL A 6 32.24 33.18 9.52
N ILE A 7 31.87 33.41 10.78
CA ILE A 7 30.78 32.69 11.45
C ILE A 7 29.45 32.96 10.75
N LYS A 8 29.17 34.22 10.37
CA LYS A 8 27.94 34.58 9.65
C LYS A 8 27.88 33.96 8.24
N ARG A 9 29.02 33.87 7.56
CA ARG A 9 29.14 33.18 6.25
C ARG A 9 28.94 31.68 6.39
N LEU A 10 29.52 31.06 7.43
CA LEU A 10 29.36 29.63 7.72
C LEU A 10 27.91 29.29 8.05
N HIS A 11 27.25 30.10 8.88
CA HIS A 11 25.83 29.91 9.17
C HIS A 11 24.96 30.06 7.93
N CYS A 12 25.21 31.08 7.10
CA CYS A 12 24.48 31.25 5.84
C CYS A 12 24.64 30.02 4.92
N LEU A 13 25.88 29.54 4.76
CA LEU A 13 26.21 28.39 3.92
C LEU A 13 25.56 27.10 4.44
N LEU A 14 25.58 26.88 5.77
CA LEU A 14 24.91 25.75 6.42
C LEU A 14 23.40 25.78 6.20
N THR A 15 22.76 26.94 6.39
CA THR A 15 21.31 27.09 6.18
C THR A 15 20.93 26.89 4.71
N THR A 16 21.75 27.35 3.76
CA THR A 16 21.51 27.12 2.33
C THR A 16 21.62 25.64 1.96
N ILE A 17 22.61 24.92 2.50
CA ILE A 17 22.74 23.46 2.29
C ILE A 17 21.54 22.73 2.88
N LEU A 18 21.14 23.07 4.12
CA LEU A 18 19.97 22.47 4.76
C LEU A 18 18.70 22.70 3.93
N LEU A 19 18.50 23.92 3.43
CA LEU A 19 17.37 24.26 2.56
C LEU A 19 17.35 23.39 1.30
N LEU A 20 18.49 23.23 0.62
CA LEU A 20 18.59 22.38 -0.57
C LEU A 20 18.27 20.93 -0.27
N VAL A 21 18.74 20.39 0.87
CA VAL A 21 18.43 19.01 1.29
C VAL A 21 16.94 18.85 1.56
N VAL A 22 16.31 19.79 2.26
CA VAL A 22 14.86 19.75 2.55
C VAL A 22 14.05 19.87 1.27
N CYS A 23 14.38 20.81 0.37
CA CYS A 23 13.72 20.94 -0.92
C CYS A 23 13.88 19.68 -1.77
N GLY A 24 15.08 19.11 -1.83
CA GLY A 24 15.34 17.84 -2.52
C GLY A 24 14.49 16.70 -1.95
N PHE A 25 14.43 16.59 -0.62
CA PHE A 25 13.62 15.58 0.06
C PHE A 25 12.12 15.76 -0.22
N LEU A 26 11.61 16.99 -0.20
CA LEU A 26 10.20 17.29 -0.55
C LEU A 26 9.89 16.94 -2.01
N THR A 27 10.78 17.27 -2.96
CA THR A 27 10.59 16.90 -4.36
C THR A 27 10.66 15.39 -4.57
N TYR A 28 11.56 14.71 -3.87
CA TYR A 28 11.68 13.25 -3.91
C TYR A 28 10.40 12.59 -3.37
N GLN A 29 9.94 13.02 -2.20
CA GLN A 29 8.67 12.56 -1.62
C GLN A 29 7.51 12.80 -2.57
N TYR A 30 7.38 14.00 -3.15
CA TYR A 30 6.28 14.32 -4.07
C TYR A 30 6.29 13.47 -5.34
N SER A 31 7.47 13.19 -5.91
CA SER A 31 7.60 12.34 -7.10
C SER A 31 7.41 10.85 -6.81
N PHE A 32 7.82 10.35 -5.65
CA PHE A 32 7.61 8.95 -5.26
C PHE A 32 6.19 8.69 -4.73
N ASN A 33 5.51 9.70 -4.18
CA ASN A 33 4.09 9.63 -3.82
C ASN A 33 3.15 9.91 -5.00
N ALA A 34 3.62 9.86 -6.25
CA ALA A 34 2.71 9.87 -7.39
C ALA A 34 1.71 8.71 -7.24
N PRO A 35 0.39 8.96 -7.30
CA PRO A 35 -0.61 7.92 -7.08
C PRO A 35 -0.33 6.77 -8.03
N SER A 36 -0.13 5.57 -7.48
CA SER A 36 0.05 4.41 -8.32
C SER A 36 -1.21 4.24 -9.17
N HIS A 37 -1.04 4.11 -10.49
CA HIS A 37 -2.13 3.83 -11.43
C HIS A 37 -2.64 2.40 -11.17
N ASP A 38 -3.33 2.24 -10.05
CA ASP A 38 -3.97 1.01 -9.63
C ASP A 38 -5.35 0.98 -10.28
N SER A 39 -5.60 -0.06 -11.07
CA SER A 39 -6.91 -0.32 -11.68
C SER A 39 -7.71 -1.22 -10.75
N PHE A 40 -8.95 -0.86 -10.46
CA PHE A 40 -9.83 -1.70 -9.62
C PHE A 40 -10.23 -2.96 -10.39
N VAL A 41 -9.95 -4.14 -9.82
CA VAL A 41 -10.24 -5.42 -10.47
C VAL A 41 -11.55 -5.99 -9.94
N SER A 42 -11.65 -6.14 -8.61
CA SER A 42 -12.78 -6.83 -8.00
C SER A 42 -12.91 -6.50 -6.52
N LYS A 43 -14.14 -6.69 -6.01
CA LYS A 43 -14.44 -6.67 -4.58
C LYS A 43 -15.21 -7.93 -4.20
N GLN A 44 -14.88 -8.50 -3.05
CA GLN A 44 -15.56 -9.66 -2.49
C GLN A 44 -15.93 -9.37 -1.03
N LYS A 45 -17.23 -9.27 -0.75
CA LYS A 45 -17.73 -9.15 0.63
C LYS A 45 -17.49 -10.48 1.34
N LEU A 46 -16.74 -10.47 2.44
CA LEU A 46 -16.44 -11.67 3.23
C LEU A 46 -17.33 -11.77 4.47
N SER A 47 -17.65 -10.65 5.08
CA SER A 47 -18.54 -10.53 6.24
C SER A 47 -19.15 -9.12 6.27
N ASP A 48 -20.02 -8.83 7.24
CA ASP A 48 -20.65 -7.51 7.33
C ASP A 48 -19.68 -6.37 7.67
N SER A 49 -18.53 -6.69 8.27
CA SER A 49 -17.48 -5.74 8.63
C SER A 49 -16.23 -5.85 7.75
N VAL A 50 -16.09 -6.87 6.90
CA VAL A 50 -14.86 -7.16 6.15
C VAL A 50 -15.16 -7.44 4.68
N THR A 51 -14.54 -6.65 3.81
CA THR A 51 -14.56 -6.79 2.36
C THR A 51 -13.13 -6.88 1.86
N LEU A 52 -12.89 -7.82 0.95
CA LEU A 52 -11.64 -7.96 0.23
C LEU A 52 -11.69 -7.13 -1.05
N TYR A 53 -10.73 -6.24 -1.22
CA TYR A 53 -10.54 -5.43 -2.42
C TYR A 53 -9.30 -5.90 -3.18
N ILE A 54 -9.42 -5.98 -4.50
CA ILE A 54 -8.35 -6.40 -5.41
C ILE A 54 -8.09 -5.28 -6.40
N THR A 55 -6.86 -4.78 -6.41
CA THR A 55 -6.39 -3.84 -7.44
C THR A 55 -5.30 -4.50 -8.28
N LYS A 56 -5.15 -4.03 -9.52
CA LYS A 56 -4.07 -4.41 -10.43
C LYS A 56 -3.19 -3.19 -10.61
N TYR A 57 -1.89 -3.38 -10.39
CA TYR A 57 -0.89 -2.38 -10.67
C TYR A 57 -0.66 -2.32 -12.20
N ASP A 58 -1.02 -1.21 -12.83
CA ASP A 58 -1.04 -1.06 -14.30
C ASP A 58 0.16 -0.24 -14.85
N ASP A 59 1.10 0.16 -13.98
CA ASP A 59 2.17 1.10 -14.33
C ASP A 59 3.40 0.42 -15.02
N GLY A 60 3.32 -0.87 -15.27
CA GLY A 60 4.45 -1.69 -15.69
C GLY A 60 4.76 -1.72 -17.20
N GLY A 61 3.86 -1.21 -18.05
CA GLY A 61 3.99 -1.37 -19.49
C GLY A 61 3.95 -2.84 -19.95
N ALA A 62 4.27 -3.10 -21.22
CA ALA A 62 4.07 -4.42 -21.84
C ALA A 62 5.03 -5.55 -21.35
N THR A 63 6.05 -5.22 -20.54
CA THR A 63 7.12 -6.16 -20.16
C THR A 63 7.14 -6.50 -18.67
N VAL A 64 6.30 -5.87 -17.85
CA VAL A 64 6.21 -6.16 -16.42
C VAL A 64 5.06 -7.12 -16.18
N SER A 65 5.33 -8.14 -15.37
CA SER A 65 4.32 -9.14 -14.99
C SER A 65 3.20 -8.48 -14.19
N ASP A 66 1.96 -8.82 -14.48
CA ASP A 66 0.79 -8.31 -13.76
C ASP A 66 0.94 -8.52 -12.25
N VAL A 67 0.86 -7.44 -11.47
CA VAL A 67 0.86 -7.50 -10.00
C VAL A 67 -0.53 -7.13 -9.50
N TYR A 68 -1.11 -8.04 -8.72
CA TYR A 68 -2.38 -7.86 -8.03
C TYR A 68 -2.11 -7.59 -6.56
N ARG A 69 -2.73 -6.54 -6.04
CA ARG A 69 -2.63 -6.10 -4.65
C ARG A 69 -3.98 -6.31 -3.96
N PHE A 70 -3.92 -6.81 -2.74
CA PHE A 70 -5.10 -7.19 -1.97
C PHE A 70 -5.18 -6.39 -0.68
N TYR A 71 -6.38 -5.90 -0.37
CA TYR A 71 -6.65 -5.02 0.77
C TYR A 71 -7.89 -5.50 1.53
N LEU A 72 -7.87 -5.40 2.86
CA LEU A 72 -9.06 -5.58 3.68
C LEU A 72 -9.56 -4.21 4.16
N ASP A 73 -10.84 -3.97 3.96
CA ASP A 73 -11.51 -2.80 4.51
C ASP A 73 -13.02 -3.08 4.69
N LYS A 74 -13.73 -2.18 5.36
CA LYS A 74 -15.19 -2.23 5.41
C LYS A 74 -15.76 -1.94 4.01
N ASP A 75 -16.90 -2.55 3.68
CA ASP A 75 -17.64 -2.19 2.46
C ASP A 75 -18.00 -0.70 2.50
N ASN A 76 -17.28 0.07 1.69
CA ASN A 76 -17.51 1.49 1.51
C ASN A 76 -18.18 1.72 0.14
N SER A 77 -19.32 2.39 0.14
CA SER A 77 -20.05 2.81 -1.06
C SER A 77 -19.41 4.02 -1.76
N GLY A 78 -18.37 4.62 -1.16
CA GLY A 78 -17.62 5.75 -1.71
C GLY A 78 -16.56 5.37 -2.75
N ASN A 79 -15.62 6.28 -2.99
CA ASN A 79 -14.52 6.05 -3.94
C ASN A 79 -13.47 5.14 -3.31
N ILE A 80 -13.57 3.84 -3.58
CA ILE A 80 -12.70 2.78 -3.05
C ILE A 80 -11.23 3.08 -3.33
N MET A 81 -10.89 3.58 -4.52
CA MET A 81 -9.49 3.82 -4.89
C MET A 81 -8.82 4.85 -3.99
N LYS A 82 -9.54 5.93 -3.64
CA LYS A 82 -9.04 6.92 -2.67
C LYS A 82 -8.88 6.35 -1.27
N ALA A 83 -9.74 5.42 -0.86
CA ALA A 83 -9.62 4.76 0.44
C ALA A 83 -8.40 3.82 0.48
N LEU A 84 -8.04 3.22 -0.65
CA LEU A 84 -6.91 2.30 -0.77
C LEU A 84 -5.57 3.01 -1.00
N GLU A 85 -5.56 4.26 -1.48
CA GLU A 85 -4.34 5.04 -1.77
C GLU A 85 -3.45 5.22 -0.53
N ASP A 86 -4.05 5.44 0.65
CA ASP A 86 -3.33 5.58 1.93
C ASP A 86 -3.09 4.23 2.64
N ARG A 87 -3.52 3.10 2.04
CA ARG A 87 -3.46 1.77 2.66
C ARG A 87 -2.31 0.97 2.06
N SER A 88 -1.71 0.12 2.88
CA SER A 88 -0.72 -0.85 2.42
C SER A 88 -1.40 -2.19 2.10
N PRO A 89 -1.11 -2.84 0.97
CA PRO A 89 -1.68 -4.14 0.65
C PRO A 89 -1.16 -5.20 1.62
N PHE A 90 -2.05 -6.08 2.09
CA PHE A 90 -1.64 -7.18 2.96
C PHE A 90 -1.06 -8.37 2.18
N LEU A 91 -1.37 -8.45 0.88
CA LEU A 91 -0.93 -9.50 -0.02
C LEU A 91 -0.67 -8.90 -1.40
N GLU A 92 0.41 -9.35 -2.04
CA GLU A 92 0.75 -9.03 -3.42
C GLU A 92 1.06 -10.33 -4.17
N ALA A 93 0.47 -10.52 -5.35
CA ALA A 93 0.63 -11.74 -6.13
C ALA A 93 0.54 -11.51 -7.64
N ASN A 94 0.92 -12.50 -8.43
CA ASN A 94 0.84 -12.43 -9.90
C ASN A 94 -0.54 -12.78 -10.48
N THR A 95 -1.53 -13.05 -9.63
CA THR A 95 -2.85 -13.52 -10.05
C THR A 95 -3.96 -12.87 -9.23
N SER A 96 -5.12 -12.67 -9.87
CA SER A 96 -6.38 -12.32 -9.20
C SER A 96 -7.15 -13.54 -8.70
N ASN A 97 -6.69 -14.76 -8.99
CA ASN A 97 -7.37 -15.99 -8.59
C ASN A 97 -7.17 -16.28 -7.10
N VAL A 98 -8.02 -15.64 -6.29
CA VAL A 98 -8.07 -15.78 -4.85
C VAL A 98 -9.44 -16.28 -4.42
N THR A 99 -9.47 -17.13 -3.41
CA THR A 99 -10.67 -17.51 -2.70
C THR A 99 -10.50 -17.06 -1.25
N ALA A 100 -11.33 -16.12 -0.81
CA ALA A 100 -11.31 -15.65 0.56
C ALA A 100 -12.64 -15.95 1.29
N SER A 101 -12.53 -16.20 2.58
CA SER A 101 -13.67 -16.33 3.49
C SER A 101 -13.32 -15.69 4.84
N ALA A 102 -14.30 -15.09 5.50
CA ALA A 102 -14.15 -14.57 6.86
C ALA A 102 -15.04 -15.36 7.82
N TYR A 103 -14.49 -15.66 8.99
CA TYR A 103 -15.22 -16.29 10.09
C TYR A 103 -14.79 -15.65 11.41
N GLY A 104 -15.71 -14.96 12.07
CA GLY A 104 -15.41 -14.17 13.26
C GLY A 104 -14.35 -13.11 12.97
N ASN A 105 -13.26 -13.09 13.75
CA ASN A 105 -12.12 -12.19 13.55
C ASN A 105 -11.01 -12.80 12.66
N THR A 106 -11.28 -13.89 11.94
CA THR A 106 -10.28 -14.57 11.11
C THR A 106 -10.66 -14.47 9.63
N VAL A 107 -9.70 -14.05 8.80
CA VAL A 107 -9.83 -14.03 7.35
C VAL A 107 -8.93 -15.13 6.78
N ASN A 108 -9.54 -16.08 6.07
CA ASN A 108 -8.84 -17.15 5.40
C ASN A 108 -8.75 -16.82 3.92
N VAL A 109 -7.53 -16.75 3.40
CA VAL A 109 -7.23 -16.42 2.01
C VAL A 109 -6.51 -17.60 1.38
N LYS A 110 -7.05 -18.11 0.29
CA LYS A 110 -6.42 -19.15 -0.54
C LYS A 110 -6.07 -18.55 -1.89
N ILE A 111 -4.80 -18.63 -2.27
CA ILE A 111 -4.30 -18.15 -3.54
C ILE A 111 -3.58 -19.27 -4.31
N THR A 112 -3.65 -19.24 -5.63
CA THR A 112 -2.95 -20.19 -6.51
C THR A 112 -2.10 -19.44 -7.52
N GLY A 113 -0.80 -19.32 -7.27
CA GLY A 113 0.11 -18.52 -8.06
C GLY A 113 1.38 -18.15 -7.30
N LYS A 114 2.08 -17.14 -7.79
CA LYS A 114 3.27 -16.57 -7.15
C LYS A 114 2.87 -15.44 -6.22
N VAL A 115 3.21 -15.59 -4.95
CA VAL A 115 3.07 -14.53 -3.93
C VAL A 115 4.38 -13.75 -3.86
N TYR A 116 4.30 -12.43 -3.98
CA TYR A 116 5.44 -11.52 -3.90
C TYR A 116 5.64 -10.99 -2.47
N SER A 117 4.54 -10.63 -1.80
CA SER A 117 4.55 -10.07 -0.45
C SER A 117 3.32 -10.54 0.31
N PHE A 118 3.47 -10.78 1.62
CA PHE A 118 2.36 -11.14 2.51
C PHE A 118 2.64 -10.64 3.92
N THR A 119 1.62 -10.03 4.53
CA THR A 119 1.55 -9.78 5.98
C THR A 119 0.29 -10.44 6.54
N ASN A 120 0.47 -11.09 7.70
CA ASN A 120 -0.63 -11.73 8.43
C ASN A 120 -1.44 -10.74 9.29
N SER A 121 -1.14 -9.45 9.19
CA SER A 121 -1.73 -8.38 9.97
C SER A 121 -2.13 -7.23 9.06
N ASP A 122 -3.37 -6.79 9.20
CA ASP A 122 -3.91 -5.56 8.62
C ASP A 122 -4.77 -4.87 9.69
N LEU A 123 -4.86 -3.55 9.65
CA LEU A 123 -5.64 -2.76 10.61
C LEU A 123 -6.47 -1.74 9.84
N PHE A 124 -7.79 -1.81 9.95
CA PHE A 124 -8.71 -0.84 9.35
C PHE A 124 -9.81 -0.45 10.33
N TYR A 125 -10.60 0.55 9.97
CA TYR A 125 -11.70 1.04 10.80
C TYR A 125 -13.04 0.68 10.17
N ALA A 126 -13.91 0.04 10.95
CA ALA A 126 -15.29 -0.21 10.58
C ALA A 126 -16.19 0.47 11.62
N ASP A 127 -17.03 1.42 11.19
CA ASP A 127 -17.94 2.16 12.08
C ASP A 127 -17.25 2.83 13.28
N GLY A 128 -16.02 3.33 13.07
CA GLY A 128 -15.22 3.96 14.12
C GLY A 128 -14.54 2.98 15.09
N VAL A 129 -14.68 1.67 14.87
CA VAL A 129 -14.00 0.62 15.63
C VAL A 129 -12.79 0.13 14.84
N ALA A 130 -11.62 0.09 15.48
CA ALA A 130 -10.43 -0.52 14.89
C ALA A 130 -10.62 -2.05 14.82
N ILE A 131 -10.54 -2.60 13.61
CA ILE A 131 -10.58 -4.03 13.33
C ILE A 131 -9.19 -4.47 12.89
N MET A 132 -8.68 -5.51 13.54
CA MET A 132 -7.43 -6.17 13.21
C MET A 132 -7.69 -7.67 13.07
N PRO A 133 -8.03 -8.15 11.85
CA PRO A 133 -8.32 -9.55 11.64
C PRO A 133 -7.03 -10.39 11.67
N VAL A 134 -7.16 -11.63 12.10
CA VAL A 134 -6.11 -12.65 11.93
C VAL A 134 -6.18 -13.17 10.51
N ILE A 135 -5.12 -13.00 9.72
CA ILE A 135 -5.10 -13.40 8.31
C ILE A 135 -4.34 -14.73 8.16
N ASN A 136 -5.07 -15.75 7.71
CA ASN A 136 -4.50 -17.05 7.33
C ASN A 136 -4.33 -17.10 5.82
N LEU A 137 -3.12 -17.41 5.35
CA LEU A 137 -2.81 -17.58 3.93
C LEU A 137 -2.52 -19.04 3.60
N ILE A 138 -3.22 -19.56 2.58
CA ILE A 138 -2.90 -20.82 1.92
C ILE A 138 -2.45 -20.48 0.50
N ALA A 139 -1.14 -20.53 0.25
CA ALA A 139 -0.55 -20.29 -1.07
C ALA A 139 -0.23 -21.61 -1.77
N ASN A 140 -0.83 -21.85 -2.93
CA ASN A 140 -0.52 -22.98 -3.80
C ASN A 140 0.35 -22.50 -4.95
N GLY A 141 1.56 -23.03 -5.07
CA GLY A 141 2.44 -22.72 -6.19
C GLY A 141 1.91 -23.31 -7.49
N ILE A 142 2.20 -22.63 -8.59
CA ILE A 142 2.07 -23.17 -9.95
C ILE A 142 3.46 -23.56 -10.46
N ARG A 143 3.53 -24.59 -11.31
CA ARG A 143 4.75 -24.91 -12.05
C ARG A 143 4.71 -24.08 -13.33
N ASP A 144 5.48 -23.00 -13.37
CA ASP A 144 5.80 -22.29 -14.61
C ASP A 144 6.86 -23.07 -15.40
#